data_AF-A0A1V5NRX0-F1
#
_entry.id   AF-A0A1V5NRX0-F1
#
_cell.length_a   1.000
_cell.length_b   1.000
_cell.length_c   1.000
_cell.angle_alpha   90.00
_cell.angle_beta   90.00
_cell.angle_gamma   90.00
#
_symmetry.space_group_name_H-M   'P 1'
#
loop_
_entity.id
_entity.type
_entity.pdbx_description
1 polymer ?
#
loop_
_entity_poly.entity_id
_entity_poly.type
_entity_poly.pdbx_seq_one_letter_code
_entity_poly.pdbx_strand_id
1 'polypeptide(L)'
;MTEHPRCINCLACVEACPRGLLPNILFHAILHDADEAEAASIGLMRCGLCRTCESGCPAGLPLADVFAATRAGFGNKGRTS
;
A
#
# COMPACT_ATOMS: atom_id res chain seq x y z
N MET A 1 22.13 -13.63 5.03
CA MET A 1 21.79 -12.19 4.99
C MET A 1 20.50 -12.09 4.19
N THR A 2 19.35 -12.06 4.86
CA THR A 2 18.05 -11.95 4.16
C THR A 2 17.78 -10.47 3.95
N GLU A 3 18.27 -9.95 2.84
CA GLU A 3 18.05 -8.58 2.43
C GLU A 3 16.56 -8.42 2.11
N HIS A 4 15.82 -7.84 3.06
CA HIS A 4 14.40 -7.55 2.83
C HIS A 4 14.32 -6.47 1.75
N PRO A 5 13.56 -6.68 0.67
CA PRO A 5 13.43 -5.68 -0.37
C PRO A 5 12.92 -4.38 0.25
N ARG A 6 13.60 -3.27 -0.04
CA ARG A 6 13.20 -1.94 0.40
C ARG A 6 12.70 -1.12 -0.78
N CYS A 7 11.82 -0.18 -0.50
CA CYS A 7 11.41 0.80 -1.49
C CYS A 7 12.61 1.66 -1.88
N ILE A 8 12.96 1.63 -3.18
CA ILE A 8 14.00 2.47 -3.79
C ILE A 8 13.42 3.75 -4.39
N ASN A 9 12.14 4.03 -4.13
CA ASN A 9 11.41 5.19 -4.63
C ASN A 9 11.47 5.40 -6.16
N CYS A 10 11.45 4.30 -6.93
CA CYS A 10 11.50 4.32 -8.40
C CYS A 10 10.19 4.74 -9.08
N LEU A 11 9.09 4.87 -8.34
CA LEU A 11 7.76 5.27 -8.83
C LEU A 11 7.09 4.32 -9.84
N ALA A 12 7.70 3.19 -10.21
CA ALA A 12 7.11 2.21 -11.14
C ALA A 12 5.71 1.73 -10.72
N CYS A 13 5.45 1.63 -9.41
CA CYS A 13 4.13 1.26 -8.89
C CYS A 13 3.03 2.29 -9.18
N VAL A 14 3.38 3.57 -9.31
CA VAL A 14 2.45 4.67 -9.64
C VAL A 14 2.06 4.57 -11.11
N GLU A 15 3.05 4.42 -12.00
CA GLU A 15 2.83 4.28 -13.44
C GLU A 15 2.03 3.01 -13.78
N ALA A 16 2.29 1.92 -13.06
CA ALA A 16 1.58 0.67 -13.23
C ALA A 16 0.14 0.70 -12.67
N CYS A 17 -0.25 1.71 -11.88
CA CYS A 17 -1.55 1.71 -11.21
C CYS A 17 -2.68 2.12 -12.17
N PRO A 18 -3.62 1.22 -12.52
CA PRO A 18 -4.70 1.55 -13.46
C PRO A 18 -5.74 2.53 -12.88
N ARG A 19 -5.72 2.77 -11.56
CA ARG A 19 -6.64 3.70 -10.88
C ARG A 19 -6.02 5.08 -10.64
N GLY A 20 -4.77 5.29 -11.04
CA GLY A 20 -4.05 6.55 -10.81
C GLY A 20 -3.87 6.86 -9.33
N LEU A 21 -3.64 5.84 -8.49
CA LEU A 21 -3.31 6.03 -7.08
C LEU A 21 -1.80 6.28 -6.90
N LEU A 22 -1.40 6.58 -5.67
CA LEU A 22 0.00 6.74 -5.28
C LEU A 22 0.45 5.59 -4.35
N PRO A 23 0.71 4.37 -4.85
CA PRO A 23 1.11 3.23 -4.02
C PRO A 23 2.39 3.47 -3.23
N ASN A 24 3.32 4.27 -3.76
CA ASN A 24 4.55 4.61 -3.05
C ASN A 24 4.23 5.36 -1.76
N ILE A 25 3.46 6.44 -1.82
CA ILE A 25 3.09 7.26 -0.66
C ILE A 25 2.26 6.42 0.32
N LEU A 26 1.30 5.65 -0.20
CA LEU A 26 0.47 4.78 0.63
C LEU A 26 1.30 3.75 1.39
N PHE A 27 2.26 3.11 0.73
CA PHE A 27 3.16 2.15 1.37
C PHE A 27 4.01 2.81 2.45
N HIS A 28 4.58 3.99 2.18
CA HIS A 28 5.33 4.74 3.18
C HIS A 28 4.45 5.14 4.38
N ALA A 29 3.24 5.65 4.14
CA ALA A 29 2.30 6.00 5.20
C ALA A 29 1.99 4.80 6.10
N ILE A 30 1.73 3.62 5.50
CA ILE A 30 1.49 2.38 6.25
C ILE A 30 2.71 1.95 7.07
N LEU A 31 3.93 2.07 6.52
CA LEU A 31 5.16 1.80 7.27
C LEU A 31 5.39 2.80 8.42
N HIS A 32 4.74 3.95 8.38
CA HIS A 32 4.73 4.97 9.42
C HIS A 32 3.49 4.90 10.32
N ASP A 33 2.78 3.77 10.35
CA ASP A 33 1.59 3.54 11.18
C ASP A 33 0.45 4.54 10.93
N ALA A 34 0.24 4.93 9.66
CA ALA A 34 -0.88 5.78 9.25
C ALA A 34 -2.23 5.27 9.78
N ASP A 35 -3.06 6.19 10.25
CA ASP A 35 -4.43 5.88 10.64
C ASP A 35 -5.37 5.71 9.44
N GLU A 36 -6.61 5.28 9.71
CA GLU A 36 -7.60 5.00 8.67
C GLU A 36 -7.91 6.25 7.84
N ALA A 37 -8.00 7.43 8.46
CA ALA A 37 -8.35 8.66 7.77
C ALA A 37 -7.23 9.13 6.84
N GLU A 38 -5.98 9.02 7.29
CA GLU A 38 -4.81 9.29 6.47
C GLU A 38 -4.73 8.32 5.27
N ALA A 39 -4.82 7.02 5.53
CA ALA A 39 -4.75 6.01 4.48
C ALA A 39 -5.92 6.12 3.49
N ALA A 40 -7.13 6.43 3.97
CA ALA A 40 -8.29 6.70 3.13
C ALA A 40 -8.10 7.95 2.27
N SER A 41 -7.51 9.01 2.81
CA SER A 41 -7.21 10.26 2.09
C SER A 41 -6.21 10.05 0.96
N ILE A 42 -5.22 9.18 1.16
CA ILE A 42 -4.25 8.79 0.12
C ILE A 42 -4.90 7.87 -0.94
N GLY A 43 -6.02 7.23 -0.61
CA GLY A 43 -6.82 6.43 -1.52
C GLY A 43 -6.71 4.92 -1.32
N LEU A 44 -6.29 4.44 -0.14
CA LEU A 44 -6.30 3.00 0.21
C LEU A 44 -7.66 2.35 -0.07
N MET A 45 -8.75 3.04 0.28
CA MET A 45 -10.12 2.56 0.08
C MET A 45 -10.52 2.50 -1.40
N ARG A 46 -9.85 3.26 -2.27
CA ARG A 46 -10.05 3.22 -3.72
C ARG A 46 -9.23 2.12 -4.39
N CYS A 47 -8.29 1.49 -3.68
CA CYS A 47 -7.46 0.41 -4.20
C CYS A 47 -8.32 -0.83 -4.48
N GLY A 48 -8.28 -1.30 -5.74
CA GLY A 48 -9.00 -2.50 -6.19
C GLY A 48 -8.27 -3.81 -5.92
N LEU A 49 -7.13 -3.80 -5.22
CA LEU A 49 -6.27 -4.98 -4.99
C LEU A 49 -5.92 -5.76 -6.27
N CYS A 50 -5.73 -5.05 -7.38
CA CYS A 50 -5.40 -5.62 -8.69
C CYS A 50 -3.96 -6.17 -8.82
N ARG A 51 -3.11 -5.93 -7.81
CA ARG A 51 -1.71 -6.38 -7.73
C ARG A 51 -0.75 -5.88 -8.81
N THR A 52 -1.17 -4.96 -9.68
CA THR A 52 -0.30 -4.40 -10.72
C THR A 52 0.92 -3.67 -10.15
N CYS A 53 0.78 -3.02 -8.98
CA CYS A 53 1.88 -2.35 -8.30
C CYS A 53 2.94 -3.32 -7.76
N GLU A 54 2.54 -4.52 -7.33
CA GLU A 54 3.42 -5.58 -6.84
C GLU A 54 4.20 -6.20 -8.00
N SER A 55 3.50 -6.56 -9.08
CA SER A 55 4.13 -7.11 -10.29
C SER A 55 5.05 -6.11 -11.00
N GLY A 56 4.72 -4.81 -10.96
CA GLY A 56 5.52 -3.74 -11.55
C GLY A 56 6.67 -3.27 -10.66
N CYS A 57 6.81 -3.78 -9.43
CA CYS A 57 7.84 -3.32 -8.51
C CYS A 57 9.19 -4.00 -8.81
N PRO A 58 10.24 -3.28 -9.24
CA PRO A 58 11.55 -3.87 -9.50
C PRO A 58 12.25 -4.36 -8.22
N ALA A 59 11.84 -3.84 -7.06
CA ALA A 59 12.33 -4.30 -5.76
C ALA A 59 11.59 -5.56 -5.26
N GLY A 60 10.49 -5.98 -5.89
CA GLY A 60 9.71 -7.14 -5.44
C GLY A 60 9.00 -6.92 -4.09
N LEU A 61 8.52 -5.70 -3.82
CA LEU A 61 7.78 -5.39 -2.60
C LEU A 61 6.35 -5.96 -2.64
N PRO A 62 5.85 -6.53 -1.53
CA PRO A 62 4.50 -7.07 -1.43
C PRO A 62 3.44 -5.97 -1.23
N LEU A 63 3.42 -4.96 -2.10
CA LEU A 63 2.57 -3.76 -1.95
C LEU A 63 1.08 -4.09 -1.79
N ALA A 64 0.55 -4.99 -2.63
CA ALA A 64 -0.86 -5.32 -2.60
C ALA A 64 -1.26 -6.09 -1.34
N ASP A 65 -0.41 -7.00 -0.86
CA ASP A 65 -0.63 -7.72 0.40
C ASP A 65 -0.64 -6.76 1.59
N VAL A 66 0.30 -5.81 1.63
CA VAL A 66 0.31 -4.76 2.66
C VAL A 66 -0.98 -3.95 2.62
N PHE A 67 -1.40 -3.48 1.44
CA PHE A 67 -2.65 -2.71 1.32
C PHE A 67 -3.89 -3.51 1.73
N ALA A 68 -3.96 -4.80 1.38
CA ALA A 68 -5.05 -5.67 1.78
C ALA A 68 -5.09 -5.86 3.30
N ALA A 69 -3.93 -6.13 3.92
CA ALA A 69 -3.80 -6.31 5.36
C ALA A 69 -4.17 -5.03 6.12
N THR A 70 -3.65 -3.87 5.71
CA THR A 70 -3.99 -2.59 6.33
C THR A 70 -5.47 -2.27 6.21
N ARG A 71 -6.07 -2.47 5.02
CA ARG A 71 -7.51 -2.24 4.81
C ARG A 71 -8.36 -3.16 5.69
N ALA A 72 -7.96 -4.42 5.85
CA ALA A 72 -8.63 -5.36 6.76
C ALA A 72 -8.46 -4.95 8.24
N GLY A 73 -7.29 -4.43 8.62
CA GLY A 73 -7.00 -3.93 9.96
C GLY A 73 -7.86 -2.72 10.35
N PHE A 74 -8.09 -1.79 9.42
CA PHE A 74 -8.96 -0.64 9.64
C PHE A 74 -10.43 -1.04 9.82
N GLY A 75 -10.94 -1.95 8.99
CA GLY A 75 -12.31 -2.47 9.12
C GLY A 75 -12.61 -3.18 10.45
N ASN A 76 -11.56 -3.58 11.20
CA ASN A 76 -11.70 -4.19 12.53
C ASN A 76 -11.58 -3.17 13.69
N LYS A 77 -11.09 -1.96 13.45
CA LYS A 77 -10.88 -0.94 14.49
C LYS A 77 -12.16 -0.22 14.94
N GLY A 78 -13.28 -0.45 14.24
CA GLY A 78 -14.62 0.06 14.59
C GLY A 78 -15.39 -0.78 15.63
N ARG A 79 -14.75 -1.73 16.34
CA ARG A 79 -15.44 -2.62 17.29
C ARG A 79 -14.71 -2.86 18.63
N THR A 80 -14.00 -1.86 19.13
CA THR A 80 -13.52 -1.89 20.52
C THR A 80 -14.10 -0.70 21.26
N SER A 81 -15.12 -1.03 22.07
CA SER A 81 -15.81 -0.18 23.04
C SER A 81 -14.87 0.49 24.05
#